data_AF-A0A258KXR0-F1
#
_entry.id   AF-A0A258KXR0-F1
#
_cell.length_a   1.000
_cell.length_b   1.000
_cell.length_c   1.000
_cell.angle_alpha   90.00
_cell.angle_beta   90.00
_cell.angle_gamma   90.00
#
_symmetry.space_group_name_H-M   'P 1'
#
loop_
_entity.id
_entity.type
_entity.pdbx_description
1 polymer ?
#
loop_
_entity_poly.entity_id
_entity_poly.type
_entity_poly.pdbx_seq_one_letter_code
_entity_poly.pdbx_strand_id
1 'polypeptide(L)'
;AAHAAGGPLLIPVFALQRSQELLVDLLQLMDEGGAPRGDIFLDSPLAIEASEVFLERGWNPALQRNPFEPVRPSANLRFLAKPWDSDGLERLSGWHVILAASGMCDAGRVRKHLKRLLWRKEATVLLSGFQAAGTLGRLLADGAPRVSIQGDEVRVRARVRKIEAYSAHADALGLTRWARDRAPVAGSILLAHGEPAAAQGLRDRLVAAGFDADAILIPDLDEAFDLTEGRVTPRQPSPARLPPHTAARLDWHNHRVAFQMALNAALQGAEDDKAREALLRRLREVVEGQPGGAPARPPGARGSPHSPELDSGQRSSSRDEAF
;
A
#
# COMPACT_ATOMS: atom_id res chain seq x y z
N ALA A 1 16.97 -15.81 5.88
CA ALA A 1 16.18 -16.26 4.70
C ALA A 1 16.35 -15.32 3.50
N ALA A 2 16.04 -14.02 3.61
CA ALA A 2 16.18 -13.07 2.50
C ALA A 2 17.61 -13.04 1.92
N HIS A 3 18.63 -12.95 2.77
CA HIS A 3 20.04 -12.98 2.34
C HIS A 3 20.42 -14.26 1.57
N ALA A 4 20.02 -15.43 2.09
CA ALA A 4 20.26 -16.72 1.45
C ALA A 4 19.57 -16.85 0.07
N ALA A 5 18.56 -16.03 -0.22
CA ALA A 5 17.94 -15.98 -1.55
C ALA A 5 18.78 -15.27 -2.62
N GLY A 6 19.86 -14.57 -2.22
CA GLY A 6 20.81 -13.95 -3.14
C GLY A 6 20.37 -12.60 -3.74
N GLY A 7 19.30 -12.00 -3.23
CA GLY A 7 18.76 -10.74 -3.73
C GLY A 7 18.45 -9.73 -2.62
N PRO A 8 17.89 -8.57 -3.00
CA PRO A 8 17.60 -7.51 -2.04
C PRO A 8 16.42 -7.82 -1.13
N LEU A 9 16.44 -7.20 0.04
CA LEU A 9 15.30 -7.08 0.94
C LEU A 9 14.65 -5.71 0.77
N LEU A 10 13.44 -5.66 0.21
CA LEU A 10 12.60 -4.46 0.21
C LEU A 10 11.68 -4.48 1.43
N ILE A 11 11.67 -3.40 2.20
CA ILE A 11 10.79 -3.20 3.34
C ILE A 11 9.93 -1.96 3.07
N PRO A 12 8.67 -2.12 2.63
CA PRO A 12 7.71 -1.04 2.59
C PRO A 12 7.49 -0.49 4.01
N VAL A 13 7.71 0.81 4.21
CA VAL A 13 7.60 1.44 5.53
C VAL A 13 6.83 2.76 5.46
N PHE A 14 6.17 3.12 6.56
CA PHE A 14 5.66 4.48 6.72
C PHE A 14 6.81 5.40 7.10
N ALA A 15 6.78 6.62 6.55
CA ALA A 15 7.86 7.57 6.72
C ALA A 15 8.09 7.98 8.18
N LEU A 16 7.02 8.06 8.96
CA LEU A 16 7.05 8.42 10.37
C LEU A 16 7.09 7.17 11.27
N GLN A 17 7.98 7.24 12.27
CA GLN A 17 8.23 6.28 13.34
C GLN A 17 8.77 4.91 12.88
N ARG A 18 8.00 4.15 12.11
CA ARG A 18 8.32 2.75 11.75
C ARG A 18 9.62 2.62 10.97
N SER A 19 9.92 3.58 10.10
CA SER A 19 11.21 3.62 9.39
C SER A 19 12.38 3.72 10.37
N GLN A 20 12.27 4.60 11.37
CA GLN A 20 13.34 4.90 12.32
C GLN A 20 13.57 3.74 13.30
N GLU A 21 12.51 3.18 13.88
CA GLU A 21 12.60 2.01 14.76
C GLU A 21 13.24 0.81 14.05
N LEU A 22 12.78 0.49 12.84
CA LEU A 22 13.37 -0.59 12.03
C LEU A 22 14.84 -0.34 11.69
N LEU A 23 15.23 0.91 11.40
CA LEU A 23 16.62 1.24 11.12
C LEU A 23 17.51 1.02 12.33
N VAL A 24 17.09 1.46 13.52
CA VAL A 24 17.84 1.22 14.77
C VAL A 24 18.05 -0.28 14.97
N ASP A 25 16.99 -1.07 14.91
CA ASP A 25 17.07 -2.52 15.13
C ASP A 25 17.91 -3.22 14.07
N LEU A 26 17.76 -2.86 12.79
CA LEU A 26 18.54 -3.45 11.70
C LEU A 26 20.03 -3.14 11.84
N LEU A 27 20.39 -1.89 12.17
CA LEU A 27 21.78 -1.49 12.39
C LEU A 27 22.37 -2.26 13.57
N GLN A 28 21.67 -2.30 14.70
CA GLN A 28 22.11 -3.02 15.89
C GLN A 28 22.30 -4.53 15.59
N LEU A 29 21.33 -5.16 14.93
CA LEU A 29 21.43 -6.58 14.55
C LEU A 29 22.62 -6.86 13.61
N MET A 30 22.94 -5.95 12.69
CA MET A 30 24.11 -6.09 11.81
C MET A 30 25.44 -5.87 12.54
N ASP A 31 25.47 -4.95 13.50
CA ASP A 31 26.67 -4.66 14.30
C ASP A 31 27.01 -5.81 15.26
N GLU A 32 25.98 -6.41 15.87
CA GLU A 32 26.10 -7.57 16.76
C GLU A 32 26.32 -8.91 16.01
N GLY A 33 26.28 -8.89 14.68
CA GLY A 33 26.44 -10.09 13.84
C GLY A 33 25.20 -11.00 13.79
N GLY A 34 24.06 -10.56 14.33
CA GLY A 34 22.77 -11.25 14.24
C GLY A 34 22.12 -11.17 12.84
N ALA A 35 22.58 -10.26 11.98
CA ALA A 35 22.18 -10.13 10.59
C ALA A 35 23.40 -9.94 9.65
N PRO A 36 23.33 -10.41 8.39
CA PRO A 36 24.40 -10.21 7.44
C PRO A 36 24.56 -8.73 7.08
N ARG A 37 25.81 -8.23 7.17
CA ARG A 37 26.16 -6.86 6.77
C ARG A 37 25.82 -6.60 5.30
N GLY A 38 25.41 -5.38 5.00
CA GLY A 38 25.13 -4.89 3.64
C GLY A 38 24.73 -3.42 3.65
N ASP A 39 24.65 -2.81 2.48
CA ASP A 39 24.13 -1.45 2.35
C ASP A 39 22.63 -1.42 2.68
N ILE A 40 22.21 -0.41 3.45
CA ILE A 40 20.84 -0.06 3.77
C ILE A 40 20.54 1.27 3.08
N PHE A 41 19.45 1.31 2.33
CA PHE A 41 18.99 2.51 1.61
C PHE A 41 17.66 2.97 2.20
N LEU A 42 17.61 4.19 2.73
CA LEU A 42 16.36 4.85 3.09
C LEU A 42 15.89 5.70 1.90
N ASP A 43 14.91 5.18 1.16
CA ASP A 43 14.35 5.80 -0.03
C ASP A 43 12.96 6.41 0.23
N SER A 44 12.96 7.43 1.08
CA SER A 44 11.77 8.23 1.37
C SER A 44 12.19 9.62 1.87
N PRO A 45 11.98 10.69 1.10
CA PRO A 45 12.31 12.05 1.52
C PRO A 45 11.68 12.41 2.87
N LEU A 46 10.40 12.08 3.04
CA LEU A 46 9.70 12.31 4.30
C LEU A 46 10.27 11.48 5.46
N ALA A 47 10.73 10.25 5.21
CA ALA A 47 11.36 9.45 6.28
C ALA A 47 12.74 9.99 6.65
N ILE A 48 13.47 10.56 5.69
CA ILE A 48 14.75 11.22 5.92
C ILE A 48 14.53 12.45 6.82
N GLU A 49 13.63 13.35 6.43
CA GLU A 49 13.26 14.54 7.23
C GLU A 49 12.76 14.15 8.63
N ALA A 50 11.93 13.11 8.72
CA ALA A 50 11.49 12.60 10.00
C ALA A 50 12.66 12.10 10.86
N SER A 51 13.63 11.40 10.26
CA SER A 51 14.79 10.88 10.97
C SER A 51 15.62 12.01 11.60
N GLU A 52 15.71 13.18 10.95
CA GLU A 52 16.35 14.37 11.52
C GLU A 52 15.64 14.82 12.82
N VAL A 53 14.30 14.85 12.81
CA VAL A 53 13.52 15.18 14.01
C VAL A 53 13.76 14.17 15.13
N PHE A 54 13.79 12.86 14.82
CA PHE A 54 14.09 11.82 15.81
C PHE A 54 15.52 11.93 16.36
N LEU A 55 16.51 12.31 15.54
CA LEU A 55 17.88 12.56 15.99
C LEU A 55 17.98 13.77 16.93
N GLU A 56 17.22 14.83 16.67
CA GLU A 56 17.22 16.05 17.49
C GLU A 56 16.39 15.92 18.77
N ARG A 57 15.25 15.24 18.70
CA ARG A 57 14.21 15.26 19.75
C ARG A 57 13.95 13.90 20.39
N GLY A 58 14.62 12.84 19.95
CA GLY A 58 14.41 11.47 20.40
C GLY A 58 15.01 11.11 21.76
N TRP A 59 15.39 12.08 22.60
CA TRP A 59 15.93 11.79 23.93
C TRP A 59 14.95 10.94 24.74
N ASN A 60 15.41 9.77 25.20
CA ASN A 60 14.60 8.87 26.01
C ASN A 60 15.10 8.89 27.46
N PRO A 61 14.31 9.44 28.41
CA PRO A 61 14.69 9.50 29.83
C PRO A 61 14.90 8.13 30.48
N ALA A 62 14.18 7.10 30.04
CA ALA A 62 14.35 5.74 30.59
C ALA A 62 15.68 5.12 30.16
N LEU A 63 16.16 5.43 28.95
CA LEU A 63 17.44 4.95 28.42
C LEU A 63 18.62 5.89 28.71
N GLN A 64 18.36 7.11 29.18
CA GLN A 64 19.35 8.17 29.36
C GLN A 64 20.19 8.43 28.09
N ARG A 65 19.59 8.26 26.92
CA ARG A 65 20.20 8.50 25.61
C ARG A 65 19.12 8.71 24.54
N ASN A 66 19.53 9.19 23.36
CA ASN A 66 18.70 9.10 22.17
C ASN A 66 18.94 7.74 21.48
N PRO A 67 17.96 6.81 21.44
CA PRO A 67 18.13 5.52 20.79
C PRO A 67 18.25 5.62 19.26
N PHE A 68 17.89 6.75 18.67
CA PHE A 68 17.95 6.99 17.22
C PHE A 68 19.30 7.55 16.76
N GLU A 69 20.25 7.82 17.66
CA GLU A 69 21.62 8.24 17.32
C GLU A 69 22.28 7.42 16.19
N PRO A 70 22.13 6.08 16.12
CA PRO A 70 22.68 5.28 15.02
C PRO A 70 22.05 5.56 13.65
N VAL A 71 20.86 6.18 13.58
CA VAL A 71 20.12 6.46 12.34
C VAL A 71 20.68 7.71 11.66
N ARG A 72 21.99 7.74 11.45
CA ARG A 72 22.70 8.75 10.67
C ARG A 72 23.31 8.09 9.43
N PRO A 73 23.44 8.84 8.31
CA PRO A 73 24.19 8.33 7.17
C PRO A 73 25.57 7.84 7.59
N SER A 74 25.93 6.64 7.13
CA SER A 74 27.16 5.95 7.49
C SER A 74 27.68 5.17 6.27
N ALA A 75 28.75 4.40 6.44
CA ALA A 75 29.26 3.55 5.37
C ALA A 75 28.22 2.52 4.88
N ASN A 76 27.33 2.06 5.77
CA ASN A 76 26.30 1.05 5.50
C ASN A 76 24.86 1.60 5.48
N LEU A 77 24.61 2.87 5.80
CA LEU A 77 23.28 3.51 5.71
C LEU A 77 23.32 4.75 4.82
N ARG A 78 22.53 4.74 3.74
CA ARG A 78 22.48 5.81 2.73
C ARG A 78 21.07 6.37 2.60
N PHE A 79 20.96 7.68 2.66
CA PHE A 79 19.70 8.40 2.48
C PHE A 79 19.59 8.86 1.02
N LEU A 80 18.49 8.49 0.36
CA LEU A 80 18.25 8.82 -1.03
C LEU A 80 17.25 9.97 -1.11
N ALA A 81 17.73 11.21 -1.01
CA ALA A 81 16.86 12.37 -1.04
C ALA A 81 16.26 12.60 -2.43
N LYS A 82 17.05 12.41 -3.49
CA LYS A 82 16.66 12.82 -4.85
C LYS A 82 16.17 11.63 -5.68
N PRO A 83 15.23 11.83 -6.63
CA PRO A 83 14.69 10.72 -7.41
C PRO A 83 15.75 9.90 -8.16
N TRP A 84 16.77 10.54 -8.73
CA TRP A 84 17.83 9.84 -9.47
C TRP A 84 18.73 8.96 -8.58
N ASP A 85 18.81 9.25 -7.28
CA ASP A 85 19.54 8.41 -6.33
C ASP A 85 18.81 7.06 -6.15
N SER A 86 17.46 7.09 -6.10
CA SER A 86 16.61 5.89 -6.09
C SER A 86 16.75 5.07 -7.37
N ASP A 87 16.81 5.75 -8.52
CA ASP A 87 16.98 5.13 -9.83
C ASP A 87 18.31 4.38 -9.95
N GLY A 88 19.36 4.89 -9.30
CA GLY A 88 20.66 4.24 -9.22
C GLY A 88 20.61 2.83 -8.63
N LEU A 89 19.64 2.54 -7.74
CA LEU A 89 19.48 1.23 -7.11
C LEU A 89 19.14 0.12 -8.12
N GLU A 90 18.70 0.45 -9.33
CA GLU A 90 18.43 -0.55 -10.38
C GLU A 90 19.67 -1.31 -10.82
N ARG A 91 20.84 -0.68 -10.66
CA ARG A 91 22.14 -1.22 -11.08
C ARG A 91 22.77 -2.13 -10.03
N LEU A 92 22.22 -2.13 -8.80
CA LEU A 92 22.74 -2.94 -7.71
C LEU A 92 22.31 -4.40 -7.85
N SER A 93 23.22 -5.30 -7.48
CA SER A 93 22.99 -6.73 -7.43
C SER A 93 23.43 -7.28 -6.07
N GLY A 94 22.97 -8.49 -5.74
CA GLY A 94 23.28 -9.13 -4.46
C GLY A 94 22.51 -8.53 -3.27
N TRP A 95 23.05 -8.77 -2.07
CA TRP A 95 22.42 -8.42 -0.80
C TRP A 95 22.51 -6.93 -0.50
N HIS A 96 21.35 -6.31 -0.31
CA HIS A 96 21.18 -4.96 0.23
C HIS A 96 19.75 -4.83 0.77
N VAL A 97 19.51 -3.84 1.62
CA VAL A 97 18.22 -3.55 2.22
C VAL A 97 17.71 -2.21 1.70
N ILE A 98 16.44 -2.15 1.29
CA ILE A 98 15.78 -0.92 0.84
C ILE A 98 14.56 -0.69 1.72
N LEU A 99 14.54 0.42 2.46
CA LEU A 99 13.37 0.91 3.16
C LEU A 99 12.74 2.00 2.29
N ALA A 100 11.50 1.82 1.85
CA ALA A 100 10.84 2.77 0.96
C ALA A 100 9.37 2.99 1.33
N ALA A 101 8.91 4.23 1.17
CA ALA A 101 7.52 4.59 1.43
C ALA A 101 6.63 4.41 0.18
N SER A 102 5.34 4.09 0.31
CA SER A 102 4.56 3.97 1.56
C SER A 102 4.46 2.53 2.12
N GLY A 103 4.18 2.40 3.42
CA GLY A 103 4.15 1.11 4.13
C GLY A 103 3.01 0.16 3.76
N MET A 104 2.00 0.64 3.03
CA MET A 104 0.93 -0.18 2.46
C MET A 104 1.07 -0.39 0.94
N CYS A 105 2.18 0.07 0.35
CA CYS A 105 2.52 -0.09 -1.07
C CYS A 105 1.64 0.67 -2.08
N ASP A 106 0.71 1.52 -1.65
CA ASP A 106 -0.26 2.18 -2.55
C ASP A 106 0.29 3.39 -3.30
N ALA A 107 1.33 4.02 -2.75
CA ALA A 107 1.90 5.25 -3.28
C ALA A 107 3.39 5.37 -2.95
N GLY A 108 4.06 6.36 -3.54
CA GLY A 108 5.46 6.65 -3.27
C GLY A 108 6.45 5.76 -4.02
N ARG A 109 7.73 5.89 -3.65
CA ARG A 109 8.87 5.26 -4.33
C ARG A 109 8.86 3.74 -4.24
N VAL A 110 8.22 3.18 -3.22
CA VAL A 110 8.07 1.71 -3.06
C VAL A 110 7.43 1.07 -4.29
N ARG A 111 6.50 1.74 -4.99
CA ARG A 111 5.86 1.19 -6.19
C ARG A 111 6.85 0.92 -7.31
N LYS A 112 7.83 1.81 -7.50
CA LYS A 112 8.89 1.62 -8.49
C LYS A 112 9.75 0.41 -8.13
N HIS A 113 10.14 0.29 -6.86
CA HIS A 113 10.86 -0.89 -6.39
C HIS A 113 10.06 -2.18 -6.53
N LEU A 114 8.76 -2.17 -6.23
CA LEU A 114 7.89 -3.34 -6.39
C LEU A 114 7.78 -3.77 -7.85
N LYS A 115 7.58 -2.84 -8.80
CA LYS A 115 7.62 -3.15 -10.24
C LYS A 115 8.93 -3.83 -10.64
N ARG A 116 10.05 -3.36 -10.11
CA ARG A 116 11.39 -3.89 -10.39
C ARG A 116 11.67 -5.24 -9.71
N LEU A 117 11.18 -5.45 -8.50
CA LEU A 117 11.63 -6.55 -7.64
C LEU A 117 10.63 -7.70 -7.57
N LEU A 118 9.33 -7.45 -7.71
CA LEU A 118 8.31 -8.51 -7.51
C LEU A 118 8.47 -9.68 -8.47
N TRP A 119 8.97 -9.49 -9.68
CA TRP A 119 9.17 -10.57 -10.65
C TRP A 119 10.49 -11.33 -10.46
N ARG A 120 11.36 -10.89 -9.55
CA ARG A 120 12.67 -11.52 -9.28
C ARG A 120 12.55 -12.53 -8.14
N LYS A 121 12.90 -13.78 -8.40
CA LYS A 121 12.81 -14.87 -7.41
C LYS A 121 13.83 -14.75 -6.29
N GLU A 122 14.88 -13.95 -6.44
CA GLU A 122 15.92 -13.71 -5.44
C GLU A 122 15.50 -12.61 -4.44
N ALA A 123 14.59 -11.72 -4.84
CA ALA A 123 14.14 -10.62 -4.01
C ALA A 123 13.19 -11.10 -2.90
N THR A 124 13.19 -10.36 -1.79
CA THR A 124 12.23 -10.53 -0.70
C THR A 124 11.56 -9.19 -0.40
N VAL A 125 10.24 -9.19 -0.27
CA VAL A 125 9.46 -8.06 0.23
C VAL A 125 8.99 -8.41 1.64
N LEU A 126 9.40 -7.61 2.63
CA LEU A 126 8.99 -7.78 4.03
C LEU A 126 7.98 -6.70 4.40
N LEU A 127 6.72 -7.10 4.60
CA LEU A 127 5.67 -6.24 5.11
C LEU A 127 5.78 -6.18 6.63
N SER A 128 6.08 -5.00 7.17
CA SER A 128 6.38 -4.80 8.60
C SER A 128 5.22 -4.23 9.41
N GLY A 129 3.98 -4.30 8.91
CA GLY A 129 2.83 -3.82 9.64
C GLY A 129 1.51 -4.14 8.96
N PHE A 130 0.42 -3.68 9.57
CA PHE A 130 -0.94 -3.90 9.07
C PHE A 130 -1.13 -3.39 7.64
N GLN A 131 -1.88 -4.15 6.85
CA GLN A 131 -2.17 -3.86 5.44
C GLN A 131 -3.69 -3.80 5.26
N ALA A 132 -4.22 -2.59 5.04
CA ALA A 132 -5.66 -2.38 4.91
C ALA A 132 -6.23 -3.07 3.66
N ALA A 133 -7.50 -3.47 3.72
CA ALA A 133 -8.23 -3.99 2.56
C ALA A 133 -8.14 -3.03 1.37
N GLY A 134 -7.98 -3.58 0.16
CA GLY A 134 -7.87 -2.80 -1.08
C GLY A 134 -6.49 -2.21 -1.37
N THR A 135 -5.53 -2.34 -0.46
CA THR A 135 -4.15 -1.87 -0.69
C THR A 135 -3.34 -2.89 -1.48
N LEU A 136 -2.34 -2.43 -2.25
CA LEU A 136 -1.40 -3.32 -2.94
C LEU A 136 -0.67 -4.22 -1.94
N GLY A 137 -0.30 -3.67 -0.79
CA GLY A 137 0.37 -4.41 0.25
C GLY A 137 -0.50 -5.54 0.82
N ARG A 138 -1.81 -5.34 0.95
CA ARG A 138 -2.75 -6.41 1.34
C ARG A 138 -2.86 -7.51 0.28
N LEU A 139 -2.95 -7.16 -1.00
CA LEU A 139 -2.95 -8.15 -2.08
C LEU A 139 -1.67 -9.01 -2.07
N LEU A 140 -0.50 -8.38 -1.86
CA LEU A 140 0.77 -9.10 -1.70
C LEU A 140 0.77 -9.97 -0.45
N ALA A 141 0.25 -9.45 0.66
CA ALA A 141 0.15 -10.18 1.91
C ALA A 141 -0.72 -11.43 1.76
N ASP A 142 -1.82 -11.34 1.03
CA ASP A 142 -2.77 -12.44 0.80
C ASP A 142 -2.27 -13.44 -0.26
N GLY A 143 -1.07 -13.22 -0.81
CA GLY A 143 -0.41 -14.17 -1.70
C GLY A 143 -0.82 -14.06 -3.16
N ALA A 144 -1.28 -12.89 -3.60
CA ALA A 144 -1.66 -12.67 -4.99
C ALA A 144 -0.51 -13.04 -5.94
N PRO A 145 -0.70 -13.97 -6.91
CA PRO A 145 0.36 -14.42 -7.81
C PRO A 145 0.72 -13.38 -8.88
N ARG A 146 -0.17 -12.41 -9.10
CA ARG A 146 -0.03 -11.29 -10.03
C ARG A 146 -0.71 -10.07 -9.40
N VAL A 147 -0.20 -8.89 -9.67
CA VAL A 147 -0.75 -7.60 -9.21
C VAL A 147 -0.65 -6.57 -10.33
N SER A 148 -1.48 -5.51 -10.29
CA SER A 148 -1.33 -4.36 -11.19
C SER A 148 -0.63 -3.21 -10.49
N ILE A 149 0.40 -2.64 -11.12
CA ILE A 149 1.11 -1.48 -10.59
C ILE A 149 1.29 -0.46 -11.72
N GLN A 150 0.57 0.67 -11.62
CA GLN A 150 0.58 1.75 -12.62
C GLN A 150 0.15 1.26 -14.02
N GLY A 151 -0.87 0.39 -14.06
CA GLY A 151 -1.40 -0.19 -15.31
C GLY A 151 -0.67 -1.45 -15.75
N ASP A 152 0.58 -1.64 -15.34
CA ASP A 152 1.34 -2.83 -15.72
C ASP A 152 0.98 -4.02 -14.83
N GLU A 153 0.79 -5.17 -15.46
CA GLU A 153 0.59 -6.43 -14.77
C GLU A 153 1.96 -7.05 -14.40
N VAL A 154 2.18 -7.27 -13.10
CA VAL A 154 3.44 -7.77 -12.56
C VAL A 154 3.21 -9.13 -11.92
N ARG A 155 3.94 -10.15 -12.37
CA ARG A 155 3.96 -11.47 -11.74
C ARG A 155 4.75 -11.43 -10.45
N VAL A 156 4.17 -11.96 -9.37
CA VAL A 156 4.82 -12.04 -8.06
C VAL A 156 5.60 -13.36 -7.98
N ARG A 157 6.93 -13.26 -8.14
CA ARG A 157 7.91 -14.34 -7.95
C ARG A 157 8.81 -14.11 -6.73
N ALA A 158 8.93 -12.86 -6.28
CA ALA A 158 9.63 -12.49 -5.06
C ALA A 158 8.97 -13.16 -3.85
N ARG A 159 9.77 -13.40 -2.81
CA ARG A 159 9.24 -13.90 -1.54
C ARG A 159 8.54 -12.75 -0.82
N VAL A 160 7.25 -12.88 -0.57
CA VAL A 160 6.54 -11.99 0.36
C VAL A 160 6.61 -12.59 1.76
N ARG A 161 7.00 -11.78 2.74
CA ARG A 161 7.07 -12.13 4.17
C ARG A 161 6.39 -11.03 4.98
N LYS A 162 5.92 -11.39 6.16
CA LYS A 162 5.23 -10.47 7.08
C LYS A 162 5.87 -10.57 8.45
N ILE A 163 5.96 -9.45 9.15
CA ILE A 163 6.27 -9.39 10.58
C ILE A 163 5.31 -8.41 11.24
N GLU A 164 4.70 -8.83 12.35
CA GLU A 164 3.65 -8.05 13.03
C GLU A 164 4.20 -7.19 14.17
N ALA A 165 5.46 -7.39 14.55
CA ALA A 165 6.12 -6.74 15.68
C ALA A 165 6.21 -5.20 15.55
N TYR A 166 6.18 -4.66 14.32
CA TYR A 166 6.35 -3.22 14.04
C TYR A 166 5.03 -2.51 13.69
N SER A 167 3.88 -3.09 14.05
CA SER A 167 2.58 -2.44 13.79
C SER A 167 2.37 -1.18 14.64
N ALA A 168 3.05 -1.04 15.79
CA ALA A 168 2.87 0.00 16.81
C ALA A 168 1.44 0.07 17.40
N HIS A 169 0.60 -0.94 17.16
CA HIS A 169 -0.73 -1.05 17.73
C HIS A 169 -0.72 -2.13 18.81
N ALA A 170 -1.42 -1.88 19.92
CA ALA A 170 -1.67 -2.92 20.90
C ALA A 170 -2.53 -4.03 20.27
N ASP A 171 -2.18 -5.29 20.55
CA ASP A 171 -2.99 -6.43 20.14
C ASP A 171 -4.30 -6.50 20.94
N ALA A 172 -5.20 -7.40 20.56
CA ALA A 172 -6.50 -7.54 21.23
C ALA A 172 -6.37 -7.82 22.73
N LEU A 173 -5.34 -8.56 23.14
CA LEU A 173 -5.06 -8.83 24.56
C LEU A 173 -4.57 -7.57 25.28
N GLY A 174 -3.67 -6.80 24.65
CA GLY A 174 -3.18 -5.52 25.15
C GLY A 174 -4.29 -4.49 25.32
N LEU A 175 -5.16 -4.34 24.33
CA LEU A 175 -6.33 -3.46 24.41
C LEU A 175 -7.30 -3.90 25.52
N THR A 176 -7.53 -5.22 25.65
CA THR A 176 -8.41 -5.75 26.72
C THR A 176 -7.81 -5.48 28.10
N ARG A 177 -6.50 -5.72 28.30
CA ARG A 177 -5.81 -5.38 29.56
C ARG A 177 -5.88 -3.90 29.85
N TRP A 178 -5.58 -3.06 28.85
CA TRP A 178 -5.62 -1.61 28.95
C TRP A 178 -7.00 -1.10 29.40
N ALA A 179 -8.08 -1.70 28.88
CA ALA A 179 -9.44 -1.38 29.32
C ALA A 179 -9.68 -1.84 30.77
N ARG A 180 -9.28 -3.07 31.12
CA ARG A 180 -9.46 -3.62 32.48
C ARG A 180 -8.75 -2.81 33.56
N ASP A 181 -7.53 -2.33 33.28
CA ASP A 181 -6.75 -1.51 34.22
C ASP A 181 -7.41 -0.17 34.54
N ARG A 182 -8.46 0.21 33.78
CA ARG A 182 -9.24 1.44 33.95
C ARG A 182 -10.66 1.17 34.47
N ALA A 183 -10.97 -0.07 34.85
CA ALA A 183 -12.27 -0.39 35.43
C ALA A 183 -12.44 0.23 36.83
N PRO A 184 -13.68 0.61 37.23
CA PRO A 184 -14.91 0.51 36.45
C PRO A 184 -15.04 1.59 35.37
N VAL A 185 -15.53 1.20 34.19
CA VAL A 185 -15.93 2.14 33.14
C VAL A 185 -17.43 2.40 33.29
N ALA A 186 -17.79 3.56 33.86
CA ALA A 186 -19.19 3.94 34.08
C ALA A 186 -19.93 4.31 32.79
N GLY A 187 -19.19 4.65 31.74
CA GLY A 187 -19.71 5.09 30.45
C GLY A 187 -19.86 3.99 29.39
N SER A 188 -19.91 4.39 28.13
CA SER A 188 -19.84 3.46 26.98
C SER A 188 -18.42 3.37 26.39
N ILE A 189 -18.08 2.22 25.83
CA ILE A 189 -16.85 1.98 25.06
C ILE A 189 -17.23 1.96 23.58
N LEU A 190 -16.67 2.89 22.79
CA LEU A 190 -16.88 2.94 21.35
C LEU A 190 -15.64 2.38 20.65
N LEU A 191 -15.81 1.29 19.91
CA LEU A 191 -14.75 0.65 19.15
C LEU A 191 -14.70 1.23 17.74
N ALA A 192 -13.64 1.98 17.45
CA ALA A 192 -13.43 2.61 16.15
C ALA A 192 -12.13 2.12 15.49
N HIS A 193 -11.96 2.47 14.21
CA HIS A 193 -10.71 2.29 13.46
C HIS A 193 -10.20 0.83 13.41
N GLY A 194 -11.10 -0.12 13.11
CA GLY A 194 -10.77 -1.53 12.90
C GLY A 194 -11.63 -2.17 11.82
N GLU A 195 -11.16 -3.28 11.24
CA GLU A 195 -11.99 -4.09 10.35
C GLU A 195 -13.20 -4.65 11.13
N PRO A 196 -14.40 -4.79 10.52
CA PRO A 196 -15.62 -5.18 11.24
C PRO A 196 -15.46 -6.47 12.08
N ALA A 197 -14.81 -7.49 11.51
CA ALA A 197 -14.56 -8.75 12.22
C ALA A 197 -13.58 -8.58 13.40
N ALA A 198 -12.58 -7.70 13.26
CA ALA A 198 -11.64 -7.40 14.34
C ALA A 198 -12.30 -6.59 15.46
N ALA A 199 -13.14 -5.60 15.12
CA ALA A 199 -13.91 -4.83 16.08
C ALA A 199 -14.90 -5.72 16.85
N GLN A 200 -15.62 -6.61 16.16
CA GLN A 200 -16.48 -7.59 16.80
C GLN A 200 -15.68 -8.52 17.72
N GLY A 201 -14.54 -9.03 17.26
CA GLY A 201 -13.68 -9.88 18.07
C GLY A 201 -13.15 -9.18 19.33
N LEU A 202 -12.86 -7.87 19.26
CA LEU A 202 -12.46 -7.09 20.43
C LEU A 202 -13.65 -6.86 21.37
N ARG A 203 -14.84 -6.55 20.85
CA ARG A 203 -16.08 -6.46 21.64
C ARG A 203 -16.32 -7.73 22.44
N ASP A 204 -16.26 -8.89 21.79
CA ASP A 204 -16.51 -10.17 22.44
C ASP A 204 -15.50 -10.46 23.56
N ARG A 205 -14.23 -10.06 23.37
CA ARG A 205 -13.18 -10.17 24.40
C ARG A 205 -13.42 -9.24 25.59
N LEU A 206 -13.88 -8.01 25.34
CA LEU A 206 -14.23 -7.07 26.40
C LEU A 206 -15.43 -7.60 27.20
N VAL A 207 -16.46 -8.13 26.54
CA VAL A 207 -17.59 -8.78 27.23
C VAL A 207 -17.11 -9.94 28.10
N ALA A 208 -16.27 -10.82 27.55
CA ALA A 208 -15.68 -11.92 28.31
C ALA A 208 -14.79 -11.45 29.49
N ALA A 209 -14.23 -10.24 29.41
CA ALA A 209 -13.45 -9.60 30.46
C ALA A 209 -14.30 -8.91 31.54
N GLY A 210 -15.63 -8.97 31.46
CA GLY A 210 -16.56 -8.45 32.46
C GLY A 210 -17.14 -7.07 32.15
N PHE A 211 -16.91 -6.54 30.95
CA PHE A 211 -17.55 -5.30 30.50
C PHE A 211 -18.99 -5.57 30.05
N ASP A 212 -19.88 -4.61 30.30
CA ASP A 212 -21.27 -4.69 29.86
C ASP A 212 -21.38 -4.64 28.33
N ALA A 213 -22.03 -5.66 27.75
CA ALA A 213 -22.20 -5.81 26.32
C ALA A 213 -23.04 -4.68 25.69
N ASP A 214 -23.97 -4.10 26.45
CA ASP A 214 -24.83 -2.99 26.01
C ASP A 214 -24.11 -1.64 26.13
N ALA A 215 -22.96 -1.61 26.82
CA ALA A 215 -22.11 -0.43 26.93
C ALA A 215 -21.02 -0.40 25.84
N ILE A 216 -20.83 -1.49 25.08
CA ILE A 216 -19.81 -1.57 24.02
C ILE A 216 -20.47 -1.44 22.66
N LEU A 217 -20.15 -0.35 21.97
CA LEU A 217 -20.69 0.00 20.66
C LEU A 217 -19.60 -0.08 19.60
N ILE A 218 -20.00 -0.46 18.39
CA ILE A 218 -19.14 -0.44 17.20
C ILE A 218 -19.79 0.51 16.20
N PRO A 219 -19.43 1.80 16.23
CA PRO A 219 -20.01 2.78 15.33
C PRO A 219 -19.69 2.49 13.87
N ASP A 220 -20.67 2.68 13.00
CA ASP A 220 -20.44 2.82 11.56
C ASP A 220 -20.09 4.27 11.18
N LEU A 221 -19.59 4.44 9.96
CA LEU A 221 -19.28 5.77 9.43
C LEU A 221 -20.55 6.63 9.38
N ASP A 222 -20.44 7.88 9.82
CA ASP A 222 -21.54 8.87 9.91
C ASP A 222 -22.56 8.66 11.03
N GLU A 223 -22.39 7.63 11.86
CA GLU A 223 -23.13 7.56 13.12
C GLU A 223 -22.62 8.62 14.10
N ALA A 224 -23.56 9.28 14.79
CA ALA A 224 -23.28 10.31 15.77
C ALA A 224 -23.92 9.92 17.10
N PHE A 225 -23.24 10.25 18.20
CA PHE A 225 -23.69 9.94 19.54
C PHE A 225 -23.56 11.18 20.43
N ASP A 226 -24.55 11.41 21.28
CA ASP A 226 -24.46 12.40 22.35
C ASP A 226 -23.80 11.73 23.57
N LEU A 227 -22.73 12.36 24.09
CA LEU A 227 -22.00 11.87 25.26
C LEU A 227 -22.70 12.37 26.53
N THR A 228 -23.36 11.49 27.26
CA THR A 228 -24.00 11.81 28.54
C THR A 228 -23.20 11.24 29.72
N GLU A 229 -23.58 11.60 30.95
CA GLU A 229 -22.88 11.18 32.19
C GLU A 229 -22.90 9.66 32.42
N GLY A 230 -23.82 8.94 31.76
CA GLY A 230 -23.90 7.47 31.78
C GLY A 230 -23.60 6.88 30.40
N ARG A 231 -24.63 6.60 29.61
CA ARG A 231 -24.46 5.98 28.29
C ARG A 231 -24.40 7.01 27.18
N VAL A 232 -23.71 6.66 26.11
CA VAL A 232 -23.85 7.43 24.88
C VAL A 232 -25.20 7.12 24.24
N THR A 233 -25.87 8.13 23.71
CA THR A 233 -27.17 7.97 23.04
C THR A 233 -27.01 8.25 21.55
N PRO A 234 -27.46 7.36 20.66
CA PRO A 234 -27.42 7.64 19.23
C PRO A 234 -28.20 8.92 18.92
N ARG A 235 -27.54 9.86 18.22
CA ARG A 235 -28.21 11.03 17.66
C ARG A 235 -28.95 10.58 16.40
N GLN A 236 -30.00 11.32 16.05
CA GLN A 236 -30.78 11.06 14.83
C GLN A 236 -29.83 10.90 13.63
N PRO A 237 -29.90 9.76 12.91
CA PRO A 237 -28.91 9.43 11.90
C PRO A 237 -28.95 10.43 10.75
N SER A 238 -27.78 10.92 10.36
CA SER A 238 -27.63 11.60 9.08
C SER A 238 -27.61 10.55 7.96
N PRO A 239 -28.03 10.88 6.73
CA PRO A 239 -27.87 9.97 5.60
C PRO A 239 -26.40 9.55 5.48
N ALA A 240 -26.14 8.24 5.57
CA ALA A 240 -24.78 7.72 5.49
C ALA A 240 -24.18 8.02 4.12
N ARG A 241 -22.95 8.56 4.07
CA ARG A 241 -22.24 8.83 2.83
C ARG A 241 -21.84 7.56 2.10
N LEU A 242 -21.66 6.47 2.85
CA LEU A 242 -21.32 5.15 2.35
C LEU A 242 -22.14 4.09 3.06
N PRO A 243 -22.53 3.00 2.39
CA PRO A 243 -23.12 1.85 3.07
C PRO A 243 -22.15 1.29 4.14
N PRO A 244 -22.66 0.73 5.25
CA PRO A 244 -21.86 0.13 6.30
C PRO A 244 -20.78 -0.82 5.78
N HIS A 245 -19.60 -0.76 6.38
CA HIS A 245 -18.45 -1.62 6.11
C HIS A 245 -17.88 -1.58 4.68
N THR A 246 -18.37 -0.68 3.81
CA THR A 246 -17.88 -0.57 2.41
C THR A 246 -16.37 -0.28 2.36
N ALA A 247 -15.86 0.54 3.28
CA ALA A 247 -14.44 0.89 3.36
C ALA A 247 -13.52 -0.30 3.70
N ALA A 248 -14.08 -1.40 4.22
CA ALA A 248 -13.33 -2.60 4.60
C ALA A 248 -13.34 -3.70 3.52
N ARG A 249 -13.87 -3.40 2.32
CA ARG A 249 -14.03 -4.37 1.23
C ARG A 249 -13.35 -3.88 -0.05
N LEU A 250 -13.12 -4.81 -0.98
CA LEU A 250 -12.66 -4.47 -2.32
C LEU A 250 -13.76 -3.73 -3.07
N ASP A 251 -13.38 -2.66 -3.76
CA ASP A 251 -14.29 -1.85 -4.58
C ASP A 251 -14.35 -2.32 -6.04
N TRP A 252 -15.15 -1.63 -6.86
CA TRP A 252 -15.29 -1.95 -8.28
C TRP A 252 -13.97 -1.79 -9.06
N HIS A 253 -13.07 -0.89 -8.64
CA HIS A 253 -11.77 -0.72 -9.30
C HIS A 253 -10.93 -1.99 -9.13
N ASN A 254 -10.88 -2.53 -7.91
CA ASN A 254 -10.21 -3.79 -7.61
C ASN A 254 -10.83 -4.95 -8.40
N HIS A 255 -12.16 -5.06 -8.44
CA HIS A 255 -12.84 -6.09 -9.23
C HIS A 255 -12.57 -5.97 -10.73
N ARG A 256 -12.53 -4.75 -11.27
CA ARG A 256 -12.19 -4.50 -12.68
C ARG A 256 -10.77 -4.95 -13.00
N VAL A 257 -9.80 -4.62 -12.16
CA VAL A 257 -8.40 -5.03 -12.35
C VAL A 257 -8.28 -6.56 -12.30
N ALA A 258 -8.90 -7.21 -11.32
CA ALA A 258 -8.92 -8.68 -11.23
C ALA A 258 -9.55 -9.32 -12.48
N PHE A 259 -10.66 -8.76 -12.97
CA PHE A 259 -11.31 -9.20 -14.20
C PHE A 259 -10.39 -9.04 -15.43
N GLN A 260 -9.74 -7.90 -15.59
CA GLN A 260 -8.80 -7.66 -16.70
C GLN A 260 -7.65 -8.67 -16.71
N MET A 261 -7.09 -8.97 -15.53
CA MET A 261 -6.02 -9.97 -15.39
C MET A 261 -6.52 -11.38 -15.71
N ALA A 262 -7.73 -11.74 -15.26
CA ALA A 262 -8.35 -13.02 -15.58
C ALA A 262 -8.63 -13.16 -17.09
N LEU A 263 -9.10 -12.10 -17.74
CA LEU A 263 -9.31 -12.06 -19.18
C LEU A 263 -7.99 -12.24 -19.93
N ASN A 264 -6.93 -11.52 -19.55
CA ASN A 264 -5.61 -11.67 -20.16
C ASN A 264 -5.06 -13.09 -20.00
N ALA A 265 -5.21 -13.68 -18.81
CA ALA A 265 -4.81 -15.07 -18.57
C ALA A 265 -5.59 -16.05 -19.45
N ALA A 266 -6.90 -15.87 -19.58
CA ALA A 266 -7.74 -16.70 -20.46
C ALA A 266 -7.34 -16.58 -21.94
N LEU A 267 -7.03 -15.36 -22.41
CA LEU A 267 -6.55 -15.13 -23.78
C LEU A 267 -5.17 -15.75 -24.02
N GLN A 268 -4.24 -15.62 -23.07
CA GLN A 268 -2.91 -16.23 -23.18
C GLN A 268 -2.97 -17.77 -23.15
N GLY A 269 -3.87 -18.33 -22.34
CA GLY A 269 -4.06 -19.78 -22.21
C GLY A 269 -4.94 -20.43 -23.28
N ALA A 270 -5.54 -19.66 -24.19
CA ALA A 270 -6.34 -20.19 -25.28
C ALA A 270 -5.49 -21.04 -26.24
N GLU A 271 -6.08 -22.13 -26.76
CA GLU A 271 -5.40 -23.09 -27.64
C GLU A 271 -4.91 -22.43 -28.94
N ASP A 272 -5.75 -21.59 -29.54
CA ASP A 272 -5.49 -20.92 -30.80
C ASP A 272 -6.11 -19.51 -30.87
N ASP A 273 -5.84 -18.78 -31.94
CA ASP A 273 -6.36 -17.42 -32.15
C ASP A 273 -7.88 -17.41 -32.35
N LYS A 274 -8.46 -18.48 -32.89
CA LYS A 274 -9.92 -18.59 -33.08
C LYS A 274 -10.64 -18.61 -31.74
N ALA A 275 -10.11 -19.34 -30.76
CA ALA A 275 -10.62 -19.35 -29.39
C ALA A 275 -10.47 -17.98 -28.71
N ARG A 276 -9.36 -17.27 -28.94
CA ARG A 276 -9.15 -15.89 -28.44
C ARG A 276 -10.20 -14.93 -29.01
N GLU A 277 -10.41 -14.95 -30.32
CA GLU A 277 -11.40 -14.10 -30.99
C GLU A 277 -12.84 -14.40 -30.56
N ALA A 278 -13.18 -15.69 -30.36
CA ALA A 278 -14.50 -16.09 -29.88
C ALA A 278 -14.78 -15.54 -28.47
N LEU A 279 -13.78 -15.57 -27.57
CA LEU A 279 -13.91 -14.99 -26.23
C LEU A 279 -14.10 -13.47 -26.29
N LEU A 280 -13.30 -12.77 -27.11
CA LEU A 280 -13.41 -11.32 -27.28
C LEU A 280 -14.77 -10.91 -27.87
N ARG A 281 -15.32 -11.70 -28.80
CA ARG A 281 -16.63 -11.45 -29.40
C ARG A 281 -17.75 -11.53 -28.35
N ARG A 282 -17.76 -12.59 -27.53
CA ARG A 282 -18.74 -12.74 -26.44
C ARG A 282 -18.67 -11.58 -25.45
N LEU A 283 -17.46 -11.12 -25.11
CA LEU A 283 -17.30 -9.98 -24.22
C LEU A 283 -17.81 -8.68 -24.88
N ARG A 284 -17.54 -8.48 -26.17
CA ARG A 284 -18.04 -7.34 -26.93
C ARG A 284 -19.56 -7.28 -26.92
N GLU A 285 -20.24 -8.40 -27.16
CA GLU A 285 -21.72 -8.49 -27.12
C GLU A 285 -22.28 -8.04 -25.76
N VAL A 286 -21.63 -8.44 -24.67
CA VAL A 286 -22.03 -8.02 -23.31
C VAL A 286 -21.87 -6.50 -23.13
N VAL A 287 -20.78 -5.91 -23.62
CA VAL A 287 -20.51 -4.47 -23.49
C VAL A 287 -21.44 -3.63 -24.36
N GLU A 288 -21.64 -4.03 -25.62
CA GLU A 288 -22.54 -3.34 -26.57
C GLU A 288 -24.00 -3.46 -26.17
N GLY A 289 -24.39 -4.51 -25.43
CA GLY A 289 -25.73 -4.68 -24.87
C GLY A 289 -26.04 -3.80 -23.65
N GLN A 290 -25.09 -3.04 -23.11
CA GLN A 290 -25.32 -2.15 -21.96
C GLN A 290 -25.80 -0.76 -22.38
N PRO A 291 -26.61 -0.07 -21.56
CA PRO A 291 -26.97 1.32 -21.80
C PRO A 291 -25.69 2.18 -21.84
N GLY A 292 -25.38 2.79 -22.98
CA GLY A 292 -24.17 3.60 -23.19
C GLY A 292 -22.96 2.85 -23.79
N GLY A 293 -23.09 1.56 -24.12
CA GLY A 293 -22.07 0.81 -24.86
C GLY A 293 -21.95 1.29 -26.31
N ALA A 294 -21.09 2.29 -26.57
CA ALA A 294 -20.76 2.65 -27.96
C ALA A 294 -19.83 1.59 -28.57
N PRO A 295 -20.02 1.21 -29.85
CA PRO A 295 -19.12 0.26 -30.51
C PRO A 295 -17.72 0.85 -30.58
N ALA A 296 -16.74 0.16 -29.99
CA ALA A 296 -15.34 0.54 -30.12
C ALA A 296 -14.93 0.38 -31.60
N ARG A 297 -14.74 1.50 -32.32
CA ARG A 297 -14.24 1.50 -33.70
C ARG A 297 -12.88 0.79 -33.71
N PRO A 298 -12.69 -0.24 -34.55
CA PRO A 298 -11.38 -0.88 -34.68
C PRO A 298 -10.35 0.13 -35.21
N PRO A 299 -9.11 0.14 -34.69
CA PRO A 299 -8.06 0.99 -35.23
C PRO A 299 -7.66 0.45 -36.62
N GLY A 300 -8.10 1.11 -37.70
CA GLY A 300 -7.73 0.71 -39.06
C GLY A 300 -8.53 1.33 -40.20
N ALA A 301 -9.75 1.82 -39.98
CA ALA A 301 -10.52 2.47 -41.03
C ALA A 301 -10.17 3.97 -41.14
N ARG A 302 -8.94 4.30 -41.57
CA ARG A 302 -8.71 5.62 -42.18
C ARG A 302 -9.33 5.58 -43.58
N GLY A 303 -10.51 6.16 -43.72
CA GLY A 303 -10.99 6.57 -45.03
C GLY A 303 -10.04 7.65 -45.54
N SER A 304 -9.39 7.39 -46.67
CA SER A 304 -8.77 8.44 -47.47
C SER A 304 -9.83 9.41 -47.96
N PRO A 305 -9.59 10.73 -47.88
CA PRO A 305 -10.13 11.66 -48.84
C PRO A 305 -8.99 12.23 -49.68
N HIS A 306 -9.04 11.87 -50.96
CA HIS A 306 -8.75 12.67 -52.15
C HIS A 306 -7.46 13.51 -52.28
N SER A 307 -6.83 13.22 -53.43
CA SER A 307 -5.79 13.86 -54.23
C SER A 307 -5.70 15.40 -54.24
N PRO A 308 -4.54 15.96 -54.64
CA PRO A 308 -4.22 17.38 -54.50
C PRO A 308 -4.78 18.21 -55.67
N GLU A 309 -5.44 19.31 -55.36
CA GLU A 309 -5.62 20.42 -56.31
C GLU A 309 -4.53 21.46 -56.09
N LEU A 310 -3.87 21.79 -57.18
CA LEU A 310 -2.97 22.93 -57.35
C LEU A 310 -3.79 24.21 -57.19
N ASP A 311 -3.37 25.10 -56.29
CA ASP A 311 -3.60 26.53 -56.49
C ASP A 311 -2.37 27.35 -56.09
N SER A 312 -1.99 28.17 -57.06
CA SER A 312 -0.94 29.16 -57.07
C SER A 312 -1.36 30.41 -56.29
N GLY A 313 -0.55 30.84 -55.34
CA GLY A 313 -0.79 32.11 -54.65
C GLY A 313 0.40 32.60 -53.85
N GLN A 314 1.22 33.44 -54.49
CA GLN A 314 2.19 34.29 -53.81
C GLN A 314 1.55 35.07 -52.65
N ARG A 315 2.23 35.17 -51.50
CA ARG A 315 2.51 36.44 -50.82
C ARG A 315 3.53 36.29 -49.69
N SER A 316 4.24 37.39 -49.52
CA SER A 316 5.43 37.73 -48.75
C SER A 316 5.22 37.93 -47.25
N SER A 317 6.37 37.99 -46.54
CA SER A 317 6.63 38.67 -45.26
C SER A 317 6.16 37.91 -44.02
N SER A 318 6.81 37.90 -42.86
CA SER A 318 8.05 38.48 -42.33
C SER A 318 8.14 38.04 -40.86
N ARG A 319 9.37 37.94 -40.32
CA ARG A 319 9.77 38.25 -38.94
C ARG A 319 9.30 37.40 -37.74
N ASP A 320 10.33 36.95 -37.03
CA ASP A 320 10.66 37.19 -35.61
C ASP A 320 9.93 36.48 -34.45
N GLU A 321 10.81 36.01 -33.55
CA GLU A 321 10.67 35.81 -32.09
C GLU A 321 9.76 34.63 -31.62
N ALA A 322 10.08 33.87 -30.57
CA ALA A 322 10.83 34.15 -29.36
C ALA A 322 11.38 32.86 -28.70
N PHE A 323 12.36 33.09 -27.81
CA PHE A 323 12.77 32.36 -26.58
C PHE A 323 12.16 30.99 -26.25
#